data_AF-A0A076HX52-F1
#
_entry.id   AF-A0A076HX52-F1
#
_cell.length_a   1.000
_cell.length_b   1.000
_cell.length_c   1.000
_cell.angle_alpha   90.00
_cell.angle_beta   90.00
_cell.angle_gamma   90.00
#
_symmetry.space_group_name_H-M   'P 1'
#
loop_
_entity.id
_entity.type
_entity.pdbx_description
1 polymer ?
#
loop_
_entity_poly.entity_id
_entity_poly.type
_entity_poly.pdbx_seq_one_letter_code
_entity_poly.pdbx_strand_id
1 'polypeptide(L)'
;MLVVLLENGYVYAFDQQGATYPGFPISMGARLQSEALVEAAGPTLSRTRLTVVNQHGEQVTFTLAGDIVSRRRVATWSRSSVFRLIPDQQRRSFVVVREAGGQLDLFEAGGRRLLGQRFLTSGAKPVQFFDFGSGRRVYAITEPGPGKAYLYDSQGRLLGGQPFESSAPEIGLEYEAGTNTYHLYRTAGPELRRTGLELK
;
A
#
# COMPACT_ATOMS: atom_id res chain seq x y z
N MET A 1 -11.22 -19.19 11.65
CA MET A 1 -11.60 -17.80 11.95
C MET A 1 -11.63 -17.00 10.66
N LEU A 2 -12.66 -16.18 10.50
CA LEU A 2 -12.84 -15.23 9.41
C LEU A 2 -12.84 -13.82 10.01
N VAL A 3 -12.02 -12.91 9.47
CA VAL A 3 -11.99 -11.49 9.86
C VAL A 3 -12.61 -10.67 8.76
N VAL A 4 -13.56 -9.80 9.11
CA VAL A 4 -14.32 -8.99 8.15
C VAL A 4 -14.13 -7.52 8.51
N LEU A 5 -13.57 -6.76 7.56
CA LEU A 5 -13.44 -5.31 7.66
C LEU A 5 -14.63 -4.67 6.97
N LEU A 6 -15.37 -3.82 7.69
CA LEU A 6 -16.48 -3.08 7.12
C LEU A 6 -16.06 -1.65 6.79
N GLU A 7 -16.57 -1.12 5.68
CA GLU A 7 -16.31 0.26 5.24
C GLU A 7 -16.71 1.29 6.30
N ASN A 8 -17.68 0.99 7.17
CA ASN A 8 -18.11 1.87 8.25
C ASN A 8 -17.09 2.01 9.40
N GLY A 9 -15.98 1.26 9.37
CA GLY A 9 -14.91 1.34 10.36
C GLY A 9 -14.98 0.26 11.45
N TYR A 10 -15.94 -0.66 11.41
CA TYR A 10 -15.97 -1.80 12.31
C TYR A 10 -15.25 -3.00 11.73
N VAL A 11 -14.56 -3.74 12.59
CA VAL A 11 -13.98 -5.04 12.26
C VAL A 11 -14.68 -6.10 13.09
N TYR A 12 -15.09 -7.17 12.43
CA TYR A 12 -15.68 -8.35 13.05
C TYR A 12 -14.75 -9.55 12.88
N ALA A 13 -14.84 -10.50 13.81
CA ALA A 13 -14.24 -11.81 13.63
C ALA A 13 -15.27 -12.88 13.98
N PHE A 14 -15.31 -13.94 13.17
CA PHE A 14 -16.23 -15.05 13.29
C PHE A 14 -15.50 -16.39 13.30
N ASP A 15 -16.00 -17.34 14.08
CA ASP A 15 -15.59 -18.75 13.98
C ASP A 15 -16.16 -19.40 12.72
N GLN A 16 -15.89 -20.70 12.53
CA GLN A 16 -16.37 -21.41 11.34
C GLN A 16 -17.88 -21.67 11.38
N GLN A 17 -18.51 -21.54 12.54
CA GLN A 17 -19.94 -21.72 12.77
C GLN A 17 -20.72 -20.39 12.64
N GLY A 18 -20.01 -19.27 12.45
CA GLY A 18 -20.59 -17.94 12.30
C GLY A 18 -20.84 -17.22 13.64
N ALA A 19 -20.39 -17.78 14.77
CA ALA A 19 -20.43 -17.08 16.04
C ALA A 19 -19.33 -16.01 16.09
N THR A 20 -19.60 -14.90 16.77
CA THR A 20 -18.63 -13.82 16.94
C THR A 20 -17.53 -14.24 17.91
N TYR A 21 -16.29 -13.93 17.58
CA TYR A 21 -15.17 -14.13 18.50
C TYR A 21 -15.22 -13.12 19.65
N PRO A 22 -14.87 -13.52 20.89
CA PRO A 22 -14.71 -12.59 22.00
C PRO A 22 -13.76 -11.44 21.65
N GLY A 23 -14.12 -10.24 22.08
CA GLY A 23 -13.38 -9.01 21.78
C GLY A 23 -13.83 -8.32 20.48
N PHE A 24 -14.68 -8.93 19.66
CA PHE A 24 -15.25 -8.32 18.46
C PHE A 24 -16.76 -8.03 18.62
N PRO A 25 -17.30 -7.01 17.94
CA PRO A 25 -16.61 -6.12 16.99
C PRO A 25 -15.73 -5.05 17.66
N ILE A 26 -14.73 -4.59 16.93
CA ILE A 26 -13.86 -3.47 17.33
C ILE A 26 -14.04 -2.30 16.38
N SER A 27 -13.87 -1.07 16.88
CA SER A 27 -13.98 0.16 16.09
C SER A 27 -12.62 0.74 15.72
N MET A 28 -12.41 0.98 14.44
CA MET A 28 -11.25 1.71 13.91
C MET A 28 -11.41 3.23 14.04
N GLY A 29 -12.55 3.71 14.55
CA GLY A 29 -12.85 5.13 14.78
C GLY A 29 -13.16 5.96 13.53
N ALA A 30 -12.99 5.38 12.34
CA ALA A 30 -13.31 6.01 11.06
C ALA A 30 -13.47 4.94 9.97
N ARG A 31 -14.04 5.32 8.83
CA ARG A 31 -14.23 4.42 7.68
C ARG A 31 -12.93 3.79 7.20
N LEU A 32 -13.04 2.57 6.69
CA LEU A 32 -11.94 1.82 6.08
C LEU A 32 -12.12 1.81 4.56
N GLN A 33 -11.04 2.09 3.83
CA GLN A 33 -11.01 2.06 2.35
C GLN A 33 -9.84 1.23 1.81
N SER A 34 -9.12 0.53 2.68
CA SER A 34 -7.99 -0.32 2.33
C SER A 34 -8.15 -1.70 2.90
N GLU A 35 -7.38 -2.64 2.35
CA GLU A 35 -7.20 -3.94 2.98
C GLU A 35 -6.42 -3.84 4.31
N ALA A 36 -6.45 -4.93 5.07
CA ALA A 36 -5.56 -5.14 6.20
C ALA A 36 -4.27 -5.81 5.75
N LEU A 37 -3.17 -5.46 6.43
CA LEU A 37 -1.95 -6.24 6.42
C LEU A 37 -1.88 -7.11 7.67
N VAL A 38 -1.59 -8.39 7.51
CA VAL A 38 -1.18 -9.26 8.62
C VAL A 38 0.33 -9.08 8.82
N GLU A 39 0.74 -8.38 9.87
CA GLU A 39 2.16 -8.07 10.11
C GLU A 39 2.93 -9.28 10.63
N ALA A 40 2.30 -10.07 11.50
CA ALA A 40 2.89 -11.27 12.07
C ALA A 40 1.78 -12.26 12.41
N ALA A 41 1.88 -13.48 11.88
CA ALA A 41 1.09 -14.61 12.33
C ALA A 41 1.78 -15.20 13.57
N GLY A 42 1.28 -14.82 14.75
CA GLY A 42 1.76 -15.36 16.02
C GLY A 42 1.15 -16.74 16.32
N PRO A 43 1.70 -17.48 17.31
CA PRO A 43 1.15 -18.77 17.71
C PRO A 43 -0.21 -18.64 18.42
N THR A 44 -0.64 -17.43 18.78
CA THR A 44 -1.89 -17.16 19.49
C THR A 44 -2.63 -15.96 18.89
N LEU A 45 -3.94 -15.86 19.13
CA LEU A 45 -4.77 -14.75 18.64
C LEU A 45 -4.24 -13.39 19.10
N SER A 46 -3.86 -13.26 20.38
CA SER A 46 -3.28 -12.03 20.93
C SER A 46 -1.90 -11.67 20.37
N ARG A 47 -1.20 -12.63 19.74
CA ARG A 47 0.11 -12.42 19.10
C ARG A 47 0.02 -12.23 17.60
N THR A 48 -1.13 -12.51 16.98
CA THR A 48 -1.35 -12.23 15.57
C THR A 48 -1.84 -10.80 15.40
N ARG A 49 -1.06 -9.98 14.67
CA ARG A 49 -1.31 -8.55 14.52
C ARG A 49 -1.74 -8.19 13.11
N LEU A 50 -2.76 -7.36 13.03
CA LEU A 50 -3.27 -6.80 11.79
C LEU A 50 -3.19 -5.29 11.85
N THR A 51 -2.82 -4.69 10.72
CA THR A 51 -2.72 -3.24 10.57
C THR A 51 -3.62 -2.78 9.43
N VAL A 52 -4.35 -1.70 9.70
CA VAL A 52 -5.21 -0.99 8.74
C VAL A 52 -4.91 0.50 8.76
N VAL A 53 -5.36 1.20 7.73
CA VAL A 53 -5.39 2.67 7.74
C VAL A 53 -6.83 3.14 7.51
N ASN A 54 -7.30 4.03 8.38
CA ASN A 54 -8.64 4.59 8.30
C ASN A 54 -8.68 5.92 7.52
N GLN A 55 -9.87 6.41 7.17
CA GLN A 55 -10.08 7.66 6.42
C GLN A 55 -9.50 8.91 7.10
N HIS A 56 -9.23 8.88 8.41
CA HIS A 56 -8.61 9.99 9.13
C HIS A 56 -7.07 9.92 9.09
N GLY A 57 -6.50 9.00 8.31
CA GLY A 57 -5.06 8.79 8.20
C GLY A 57 -4.46 8.16 9.45
N GLU A 58 -5.26 7.46 10.25
CA GLU A 58 -4.74 6.71 11.39
C GLU A 58 -4.39 5.30 10.97
N GLN A 59 -3.14 4.92 11.20
CA GLN A 59 -2.71 3.53 11.22
C GLN A 59 -3.15 2.91 12.55
N VAL A 60 -3.97 1.88 12.48
CA VAL A 60 -4.45 1.13 13.65
C VAL A 60 -3.95 -0.30 13.54
N THR A 61 -3.24 -0.75 14.58
CA THR A 61 -2.79 -2.14 14.72
C THR A 61 -3.57 -2.80 15.84
N PHE A 62 -4.15 -3.96 15.57
CA PHE A 62 -4.95 -4.72 16.53
C PHE A 62 -4.61 -6.21 16.49
N THR A 63 -5.01 -6.94 17.52
CA THR A 63 -4.81 -8.39 17.63
C THR A 63 -6.06 -9.16 17.20
N LEU A 64 -5.90 -10.45 16.91
CA LEU A 64 -7.06 -11.34 16.70
C LEU A 64 -7.80 -11.72 17.99
N ALA A 65 -7.38 -11.17 19.13
CA ALA A 65 -8.15 -11.21 20.38
C ALA A 65 -9.02 -9.96 20.59
N GLY A 66 -8.99 -8.99 19.66
CA GLY A 66 -9.77 -7.76 19.73
C GLY A 66 -9.07 -6.59 20.43
N ASP A 67 -7.79 -6.72 20.79
CA ASP A 67 -7.06 -5.64 21.45
C ASP A 67 -6.48 -4.65 20.43
N ILE A 68 -6.69 -3.35 20.65
CA ILE A 68 -5.93 -2.32 19.92
C ILE A 68 -4.53 -2.23 20.51
N VAL A 69 -3.51 -2.59 19.73
CA VAL A 69 -2.10 -2.57 20.14
C VAL A 69 -1.50 -1.17 19.98
N SER A 70 -1.82 -0.50 18.88
CA SER A 70 -1.35 0.86 18.62
C SER A 70 -2.28 1.62 17.69
N ARG A 71 -2.36 2.92 17.90
CA ARG A 71 -3.02 3.86 16.99
C ARG A 71 -2.11 5.06 16.81
N ARG A 72 -1.76 5.38 15.56
CA ARG A 72 -0.96 6.57 15.24
C ARG A 72 -1.47 7.24 13.99
N ARG A 73 -1.33 8.56 13.93
CA ARG A 73 -1.63 9.32 12.71
C ARG A 73 -0.42 9.31 11.79
N VAL A 74 -0.63 8.96 10.52
CA VAL A 74 0.40 8.93 9.47
C VAL A 74 0.51 10.29 8.79
N ALA A 75 -0.62 10.97 8.54
CA ALA A 75 -0.65 12.31 7.98
C ALA A 75 -1.91 13.07 8.40
N THR A 76 -1.89 14.40 8.22
CA THR A 76 -3.09 15.22 8.39
C THR A 76 -4.12 14.88 7.32
N TRP A 77 -5.36 14.60 7.74
CA TRP A 77 -6.46 14.32 6.84
C TRP A 77 -7.23 15.59 6.45
N SER A 78 -7.96 15.49 5.34
CA SER A 78 -8.98 16.45 4.92
C SER A 78 -10.21 15.67 4.45
N ARG A 79 -11.36 16.33 4.28
CA ARG A 79 -12.59 15.67 3.77
C ARG A 79 -12.43 15.00 2.40
N SER A 80 -11.45 15.44 1.61
CA SER A 80 -11.11 14.89 0.30
C SER A 80 -9.95 13.91 0.33
N SER A 81 -9.37 13.64 1.51
CA SER A 81 -8.26 12.70 1.64
C SER A 81 -8.76 11.27 1.62
N VAL A 82 -8.17 10.46 0.76
CA VAL A 82 -8.32 9.00 0.75
C VAL A 82 -7.00 8.40 1.21
N PHE A 83 -7.05 7.49 2.17
CA PHE A 83 -5.87 6.78 2.66
C PHE A 83 -5.94 5.31 2.28
N ARG A 84 -4.83 4.75 1.81
CA ARG A 84 -4.70 3.33 1.50
C ARG A 84 -3.40 2.75 2.04
N LEU A 85 -3.48 1.60 2.69
CA LEU A 85 -2.33 0.75 2.97
C LEU A 85 -1.97 -0.02 1.70
N ILE A 86 -0.71 0.04 1.29
CA ILE A 86 -0.18 -0.68 0.13
C ILE A 86 0.92 -1.64 0.63
N PRO A 87 0.67 -2.97 0.68
CA PRO A 87 1.68 -3.93 1.08
C PRO A 87 2.76 -4.07 0.01
N ASP A 88 3.94 -4.54 0.41
CA ASP A 88 4.92 -5.04 -0.53
C ASP A 88 4.44 -6.36 -1.17
N GLN A 89 5.10 -6.77 -2.26
CA GLN A 89 4.79 -7.99 -2.98
C GLN A 89 4.88 -9.27 -2.14
N GLN A 90 5.58 -9.23 -0.99
CA GLN A 90 5.68 -10.35 -0.04
C GLN A 90 4.77 -10.18 1.19
N ARG A 91 4.01 -9.08 1.28
CA ARG A 91 3.13 -8.72 2.42
C ARG A 91 3.85 -8.75 3.78
N ARG A 92 5.13 -8.38 3.81
CA ARG A 92 5.97 -8.26 5.02
C ARG A 92 6.14 -6.83 5.47
N SER A 93 5.94 -5.87 4.59
CA SER A 93 6.02 -4.44 4.86
C SER A 93 4.95 -3.70 4.08
N PHE A 94 4.78 -2.41 4.36
CA PHE A 94 3.82 -1.58 3.64
C PHE A 94 4.22 -0.13 3.64
N VAL A 95 3.59 0.60 2.74
CA VAL A 95 3.54 2.06 2.72
C VAL A 95 2.11 2.52 2.83
N VAL A 96 1.92 3.78 3.17
CA VAL A 96 0.61 4.41 3.22
C VAL A 96 0.55 5.47 2.15
N VAL A 97 -0.49 5.42 1.33
CA VAL A 97 -0.79 6.43 0.32
C VAL A 97 -1.87 7.35 0.84
N ARG A 98 -1.71 8.65 0.62
CA ARG A 98 -2.75 9.66 0.77
C ARG A 98 -3.00 10.31 -0.58
N GLU A 99 -4.24 10.30 -1.03
CA GLU A 99 -4.68 11.06 -2.21
C GLU A 99 -5.62 12.18 -1.79
N ALA A 100 -5.37 13.40 -2.27
CA ALA A 100 -6.26 14.54 -2.06
C ALA A 100 -6.14 15.54 -3.22
N GLY A 101 -7.21 15.73 -4.00
CA GLY A 101 -7.26 16.76 -5.03
C GLY A 101 -6.16 16.66 -6.10
N GLY A 102 -5.86 15.44 -6.58
CA GLY A 102 -4.81 15.18 -7.57
C GLY A 102 -3.38 15.17 -6.99
N GLN A 103 -3.21 15.47 -5.71
CA GLN A 103 -1.96 15.23 -4.98
C GLN A 103 -1.97 13.80 -4.45
N LEU A 104 -0.89 13.06 -4.70
CA LEU A 104 -0.61 11.77 -4.07
C LEU A 104 0.64 11.92 -3.22
N ASP A 105 0.54 11.55 -1.94
CA ASP A 105 1.66 11.50 -1.01
C ASP A 105 1.85 10.05 -0.56
N LEU A 106 3.10 9.61 -0.49
CA LEU A 106 3.47 8.27 -0.04
C LEU A 106 4.29 8.39 1.23
N PHE A 107 3.92 7.61 2.24
CA PHE A 107 4.51 7.60 3.57
C PHE A 107 5.05 6.22 3.89
N GLU A 108 6.20 6.15 4.54
CA GLU A 108 6.63 4.90 5.16
C GLU A 108 5.67 4.57 6.32
N ALA A 109 5.63 3.31 6.75
CA ALA A 109 4.79 2.89 7.88
C ALA A 109 4.95 3.83 9.09
N GLY A 110 6.19 4.25 9.39
CA GLY A 110 6.55 5.21 10.45
C GLY A 110 5.85 6.57 10.42
N GLY A 111 5.26 6.98 9.30
CA GLY A 111 4.65 8.30 9.10
C GLY A 111 5.55 9.33 8.43
N ARG A 112 6.82 9.01 8.17
CA ARG A 112 7.69 9.88 7.36
C ARG A 112 7.23 9.85 5.91
N ARG A 113 7.06 11.03 5.32
CA ARG A 113 6.76 11.16 3.89
C ARG A 113 7.99 10.74 3.08
N LEU A 114 7.78 9.82 2.14
CA LEU A 114 8.79 9.31 1.22
C LEU A 114 8.81 10.15 -0.06
N LEU A 115 7.65 10.46 -0.62
CA LEU A 115 7.51 11.34 -1.79
C LEU A 115 6.11 11.97 -1.84
N GLY A 116 5.95 12.92 -2.75
CA GLY A 116 4.63 13.32 -3.20
C GLY A 116 4.64 13.90 -4.60
N GLN A 117 3.57 13.65 -5.33
CA GLN A 117 3.42 14.03 -6.73
C GLN A 117 2.05 14.65 -6.96
N ARG A 118 2.05 15.77 -7.68
CA ARG A 118 0.83 16.34 -8.28
C ARG A 118 0.63 15.70 -9.64
N PHE A 119 -0.52 15.09 -9.85
CA PHE A 119 -0.92 14.56 -11.13
C PHE A 119 -1.86 15.51 -11.85
N LEU A 120 -1.82 15.47 -13.18
CA LEU A 120 -2.71 16.27 -14.03
C LEU A 120 -4.14 15.78 -13.95
N THR A 121 -4.33 14.46 -13.82
CA THR A 121 -5.66 13.84 -13.79
C THR A 121 -6.08 13.48 -12.37
N SER A 122 -7.38 13.59 -12.09
CA SER A 122 -8.00 13.13 -10.84
C SER A 122 -8.36 11.64 -10.85
N GLY A 123 -8.12 10.94 -11.97
CA GLY A 123 -8.38 9.50 -12.08
C GLY A 123 -7.56 8.68 -11.08
N ALA A 124 -8.00 7.45 -10.82
CA ALA A 124 -7.32 6.54 -9.90
C ALA A 124 -5.82 6.44 -10.24
N LYS A 125 -4.99 6.46 -9.18
CA LYS A 125 -3.55 6.20 -9.26
C LYS A 125 -3.28 4.88 -8.56
N PRO A 126 -3.33 3.75 -9.26
CA PRO A 126 -2.85 2.50 -8.69
C PRO A 126 -1.41 2.68 -8.21
N VAL A 127 -1.15 2.17 -7.01
CA VAL A 127 0.17 2.23 -6.39
C VAL A 127 0.58 0.81 -6.04
N GLN A 128 1.80 0.44 -6.44
CA GLN A 128 2.44 -0.81 -6.03
C GLN A 128 3.71 -0.50 -5.26
N PHE A 129 3.99 -1.31 -4.27
CA PHE A 129 5.22 -1.26 -3.49
C PHE A 129 6.00 -2.55 -3.69
N PHE A 130 7.26 -2.41 -4.06
CA PHE A 130 8.20 -3.52 -4.19
C PHE A 130 9.33 -3.35 -3.17
N ASP A 131 9.53 -4.35 -2.30
CA ASP A 131 10.69 -4.45 -1.42
C ASP A 131 11.52 -5.69 -1.81
N PHE A 132 12.68 -5.47 -2.41
CA PHE A 132 13.62 -6.53 -2.82
C PHE A 132 14.71 -6.79 -1.78
N GLY A 133 14.59 -6.22 -0.58
CA GLY A 133 15.55 -6.34 0.51
C GLY A 133 16.82 -5.50 0.30
N SER A 134 17.69 -5.47 1.31
CA SER A 134 18.93 -4.66 1.31
C SER A 134 18.70 -3.17 0.97
N GLY A 135 17.56 -2.60 1.38
CA GLY A 135 17.19 -1.22 1.10
C GLY A 135 16.67 -0.96 -0.32
N ARG A 136 16.60 -1.99 -1.18
CA ARG A 136 16.10 -1.90 -2.55
C ARG A 136 14.57 -1.86 -2.54
N ARG A 137 14.04 -0.64 -2.53
CA ARG A 137 12.60 -0.37 -2.55
C ARG A 137 12.24 0.42 -3.79
N VAL A 138 11.16 0.01 -4.43
CA VAL A 138 10.59 0.71 -5.58
C VAL A 138 9.11 0.99 -5.34
N TYR A 139 8.71 2.22 -5.59
CA TYR A 139 7.32 2.66 -5.54
C TYR A 139 6.86 2.91 -6.97
N ALA A 140 5.88 2.15 -7.44
CA ALA A 140 5.29 2.35 -8.76
C ALA A 140 3.94 3.05 -8.62
N ILE A 141 3.73 4.10 -9.41
CA ILE A 141 2.46 4.82 -9.50
C ILE A 141 2.06 4.85 -10.97
N THR A 142 0.86 4.39 -11.31
CA THR A 142 0.37 4.39 -12.69
C THR A 142 -0.72 5.44 -12.90
N GLU A 143 -0.76 5.99 -14.11
CA GLU A 143 -1.81 6.84 -14.65
C GLU A 143 -2.36 6.21 -15.93
N PRO A 144 -3.32 5.27 -15.83
CA PRO A 144 -3.79 4.51 -16.99
C PRO A 144 -4.37 5.39 -18.11
N GLY A 145 -5.07 6.48 -17.77
CA GLY A 145 -5.65 7.40 -18.75
C GLY A 145 -4.59 8.09 -19.62
N PRO A 146 -3.62 8.80 -19.02
CA PRO A 146 -2.43 9.31 -19.72
C PRO A 146 -1.44 8.26 -20.25
N GLY A 147 -1.61 6.98 -19.88
CA GLY A 147 -0.72 5.90 -20.29
C GLY A 147 0.67 5.99 -19.67
N LYS A 148 0.80 6.38 -18.40
CA LYS A 148 2.11 6.58 -17.74
C LYS A 148 2.32 5.69 -16.53
N ALA A 149 3.55 5.23 -16.32
CA ALA A 149 4.02 4.60 -15.10
C ALA A 149 5.26 5.32 -14.56
N TYR A 150 5.19 5.71 -13.29
CA TYR A 150 6.24 6.41 -12.57
C TYR A 150 6.85 5.44 -11.56
N LEU A 151 8.15 5.19 -11.66
CA LEU A 151 8.87 4.31 -10.72
C LEU A 151 9.84 5.17 -9.90
N TYR A 152 9.76 5.10 -8.58
CA TYR A 152 10.64 5.83 -7.68
C TYR A 152 11.49 4.89 -6.85
N ASP A 153 12.75 5.24 -6.61
CA ASP A 153 13.59 4.55 -5.63
C ASP A 153 13.24 4.90 -4.17
N SER A 154 13.98 4.30 -3.25
CA SER A 154 13.87 4.54 -1.80
C SER A 154 14.13 5.99 -1.37
N GLN A 155 14.81 6.78 -2.21
CA GLN A 155 15.10 8.20 -2.02
C GLN A 155 14.05 9.11 -2.69
N GLY A 156 13.02 8.54 -3.33
CA GLY A 156 11.99 9.29 -4.04
C GLY A 156 12.46 9.83 -5.41
N ARG A 157 13.56 9.32 -5.96
CA ARG A 157 14.08 9.71 -7.28
C ARG A 157 13.43 8.86 -8.37
N LEU A 158 13.05 9.48 -9.48
CA LEU A 158 12.42 8.80 -10.61
C LEU A 158 13.43 7.91 -11.33
N LEU A 159 13.15 6.61 -11.38
CA LEU A 159 13.94 5.62 -12.10
C LEU A 159 13.78 5.83 -13.61
N GLY A 160 14.91 5.76 -14.34
CA GLY A 160 14.95 6.06 -15.77
C GLY A 160 14.86 7.54 -16.12
N GLY A 161 14.74 8.44 -15.13
CA GLY A 161 14.72 9.90 -15.33
C GLY A 161 13.41 10.47 -15.92
N GLN A 162 12.51 9.61 -16.41
CA GLN A 162 11.22 9.99 -16.96
C GLN A 162 10.17 8.87 -16.76
N PRO A 163 8.87 9.18 -16.85
CA PRO A 163 7.82 8.16 -16.76
C PRO A 163 7.88 7.21 -17.96
N PHE A 164 7.51 5.95 -17.74
CA PHE A 164 7.40 4.94 -18.78
C PHE A 164 6.00 4.96 -19.40
N GLU A 165 5.89 4.63 -20.69
CA GLU A 165 4.59 4.32 -21.28
C GLU A 165 4.00 3.07 -20.61
N SER A 166 2.83 3.21 -20.00
CA SER A 166 2.03 2.09 -19.51
C SER A 166 0.54 2.39 -19.47
N SER A 167 -0.27 1.61 -20.19
CA SER A 167 -1.74 1.72 -20.22
C SER A 167 -2.44 0.82 -19.19
N ALA A 168 -1.71 -0.08 -18.54
CA ALA A 168 -2.25 -0.97 -17.51
C ALA A 168 -2.24 -0.29 -16.13
N PRO A 169 -3.17 -0.67 -15.23
CA PRO A 169 -3.15 -0.18 -13.84
C PRO A 169 -1.95 -0.71 -13.06
N GLU A 170 -1.42 -1.87 -13.42
CA GLU A 170 -0.31 -2.51 -12.71
C GLU A 170 0.87 -2.76 -13.66
N ILE A 171 2.06 -2.77 -13.07
CA ILE A 171 3.31 -3.18 -13.72
C ILE A 171 3.88 -4.40 -12.99
N GLY A 172 4.67 -5.19 -13.71
CA GLY A 172 5.53 -6.21 -13.13
C GLY A 172 6.93 -5.64 -12.92
N LEU A 173 7.54 -5.96 -11.78
CA LEU A 173 8.91 -5.56 -11.50
C LEU A 173 9.64 -6.71 -10.82
N GLU A 174 10.75 -7.12 -11.42
CA GLU A 174 11.66 -8.11 -10.86
C GLU A 174 13.02 -7.47 -10.64
N TYR A 175 13.79 -8.00 -9.68
CA TYR A 175 15.16 -7.58 -9.42
C TYR A 175 16.11 -8.77 -9.57
N GLU A 176 17.12 -8.60 -10.42
CA GLU A 176 18.17 -9.58 -10.64
C GLU A 176 19.44 -9.17 -9.90
N ALA A 177 19.79 -9.90 -8.84
CA ALA A 177 20.90 -9.54 -7.97
C ALA A 177 22.27 -9.65 -8.64
N GLY A 178 22.46 -10.62 -9.54
CA GLY A 178 23.74 -10.86 -10.20
C GLY A 178 24.17 -9.73 -11.15
N THR A 179 23.20 -9.03 -11.74
CA THR A 179 23.40 -7.94 -12.70
C THR A 179 23.01 -6.57 -12.12
N ASN A 180 22.55 -6.53 -10.86
CA ASN A 180 22.00 -5.33 -10.20
C ASN A 180 20.97 -4.59 -11.08
N THR A 181 20.13 -5.35 -11.77
CA THR A 181 19.19 -4.83 -12.77
C THR A 181 17.75 -5.08 -12.34
N TYR A 182 16.90 -4.09 -12.53
CA TYR A 182 15.44 -4.28 -12.45
C TYR A 182 14.88 -4.61 -13.83
N HIS A 183 14.04 -5.63 -13.91
CA HIS A 183 13.28 -5.96 -15.12
C HIS A 183 11.86 -5.44 -14.96
N LEU A 184 11.55 -4.36 -15.66
CA LEU A 184 10.22 -3.75 -15.71
C LEU A 184 9.39 -4.38 -16.83
N TYR A 185 8.23 -4.93 -16.47
CA TYR A 185 7.21 -5.46 -17.37
C TYR A 185 5.99 -4.55 -17.36
N ARG A 186 5.54 -4.10 -18.52
CA ARG A 186 4.41 -3.18 -18.62
C ARG A 186 3.68 -3.31 -19.95
N THR A 187 2.41 -2.96 -19.97
CA THR A 187 1.61 -2.88 -21.20
C THR A 187 1.70 -1.48 -21.79
N ALA A 188 2.13 -1.32 -23.04
CA ALA A 188 2.14 -0.06 -23.77
C ALA A 188 1.23 -0.19 -25.00
N GLY A 189 -0.02 0.27 -24.86
CA GLY A 189 -1.05 0.00 -25.89
C GLY A 189 -1.39 -1.49 -25.93
N PRO A 190 -1.27 -2.18 -27.08
CA PRO A 190 -1.52 -3.62 -27.19
C PRO A 190 -0.29 -4.49 -26.84
N GLU A 191 0.87 -3.89 -26.60
CA GLU A 191 2.14 -4.62 -26.45
C GLU A 191 2.53 -4.81 -24.99
N LEU A 192 2.99 -6.02 -24.63
CA LEU A 192 3.74 -6.25 -23.40
C LEU A 192 5.22 -5.95 -23.66
N ARG A 193 5.81 -5.03 -22.89
CA ARG A 193 7.21 -4.61 -23.01
C ARG A 193 8.01 -4.97 -21.76
N ARG A 194 9.24 -5.43 -21.96
CA ARG A 194 10.26 -5.62 -20.91
C ARG A 194 11.36 -4.56 -21.07
N THR A 195 11.82 -3.97 -19.98
CA THR A 195 12.95 -3.02 -19.98
C THR A 195 13.86 -3.28 -18.78
N GLY A 196 15.17 -3.40 -19.02
CA GLY A 196 16.17 -3.45 -17.96
C GLY A 196 16.50 -2.04 -17.46
N LEU A 197 16.54 -1.86 -16.14
CA LEU A 197 16.88 -0.60 -15.48
C LEU A 197 18.02 -0.84 -14.50
N GLU A 198 19.15 -0.19 -14.73
CA GLU A 198 20.27 -0.17 -13.78
C GLU A 198 20.12 1.04 -12.85
N LEU A 199 20.28 0.82 -11.55
CA LEU A 199 20.42 1.91 -10.59
C LEU A 199 21.87 2.40 -10.61
N LYS A 200 22.06 3.67 -10.93
CA LYS A 200 23.32 4.39 -10.70
C LYS A 200 23.43 4.87 -9.26
#